data_AF-Q93L71-F1
#
_entry.id   AF-Q93L71-F1
#
_cell.length_a   1.000
_cell.length_b   1.000
_cell.length_c   1.000
_cell.angle_alpha   90.00
_cell.angle_beta   90.00
_cell.angle_gamma   90.00
#
_symmetry.space_group_name_H-M   'P 1'
#
loop_
_entity.id
_entity.type
_entity.pdbx_description
1 polymer ?
#
loop_
_entity_poly.entity_id
_entity_poly.type
_entity_poly.pdbx_seq_one_letter_code
_entity_poly.pdbx_strand_id
1 'polypeptide(L)' 'MSLLSIKEQWFGNVKGDVLAGIVVALALIPEAIAFSIIAGVDPMVGLYASFCIAIVIAFVGGRPGMISGATGA' A
#
# COMPACT_ATOMS: atom_id res chain seq x y z
N MET A 1 15.89 -13.39 -15.20
CA MET A 1 16.17 -12.22 -14.35
C MET A 1 17.63 -12.28 -13.93
N SER A 2 18.46 -11.28 -14.26
CA SER A 2 19.84 -11.25 -13.77
C SER A 2 19.85 -10.89 -12.28
N LEU A 3 20.83 -11.39 -11.51
CA LEU A 3 20.96 -11.06 -10.07
C LEU A 3 21.13 -9.56 -9.81
N LEU A 4 21.66 -8.81 -10.79
CA LEU A 4 21.80 -7.36 -10.72
C LEU A 4 20.44 -6.66 -10.82
N SER A 5 19.57 -7.13 -11.72
CA SER A 5 18.22 -6.59 -11.89
C SER A 5 17.35 -6.79 -10.65
N ILE A 6 17.50 -7.92 -9.94
CA ILE A 6 16.80 -8.14 -8.65
C ILE A 6 17.30 -7.15 -7.59
N LYS A 7 18.60 -6.87 -7.52
CA LYS A 7 19.17 -5.94 -6.54
C LYS A 7 18.72 -4.51 -6.79
N GLU A 8 18.68 -4.08 -8.06
CA GLU A 8 18.15 -2.76 -8.42
C GLU A 8 16.66 -2.64 -8.14
N GLN A 9 15.85 -3.68 -8.37
CA GLN A 9 14.42 -3.63 -8.03
C GLN A 9 14.16 -3.53 -6.52
N TRP A 10 14.94 -4.23 -5.70
CA TRP A 10 14.72 -4.26 -4.24
C TRP A 10 15.37 -3.09 -3.50
N PHE A 11 16.50 -2.59 -3.99
CA PHE A 11 17.31 -1.60 -3.27
C PHE A 11 17.77 -0.42 -4.13
N GLY A 12 17.25 -0.28 -5.36
CA GLY A 12 17.65 0.79 -6.28
C GLY A 12 17.26 2.19 -5.81
N ASN A 13 16.15 2.35 -5.09
CA ASN A 13 15.67 3.67 -4.64
C ASN A 13 15.01 3.67 -3.25
N VAL A 14 15.73 3.16 -2.24
CA VAL A 14 15.22 3.08 -0.85
C VAL A 14 14.70 4.42 -0.32
N LYS A 15 15.37 5.55 -0.62
CA LYS A 15 14.92 6.87 -0.16
C LYS A 15 13.60 7.29 -0.79
N GLY A 16 13.46 7.09 -2.10
CA GLY A 16 12.23 7.41 -2.82
C GLY A 16 11.07 6.52 -2.38
N ASP A 17 11.32 5.22 -2.20
CA ASP A 17 10.31 4.24 -1.81
C ASP A 17 9.78 4.50 -0.38
N VAL A 18 10.67 4.87 0.54
CA VAL A 18 10.28 5.25 1.92
C VAL A 18 9.46 6.53 1.92
N LEU A 19 9.89 7.58 1.20
CA LEU A 19 9.14 8.83 1.11
C LEU A 19 7.77 8.63 0.46
N ALA A 20 7.72 7.90 -0.66
CA ALA A 20 6.47 7.58 -1.33
C ALA A 20 5.53 6.77 -0.43
N GLY A 21 6.05 5.77 0.29
CA GLY A 21 5.27 4.98 1.24
C GLY A 21 4.65 5.82 2.35
N ILE A 22 5.40 6.77 2.93
CA ILE A 22 4.88 7.68 3.95
C ILE A 22 3.78 8.59 3.38
N VAL A 23 4.04 9.19 2.21
CA VAL A 23 3.06 10.09 1.56
C VAL A 23 1.76 9.36 1.25
N VAL A 24 1.85 8.16 0.69
CA VAL A 24 0.67 7.37 0.35
C VAL A 24 -0.04 6.86 1.61
N ALA A 25 0.69 6.44 2.65
CA ALA A 25 0.08 6.05 3.92
C ALA A 25 -0.74 7.18 4.54
N LEU A 26 -0.23 8.43 4.49
CA LEU A 26 -0.98 9.60 4.96
C LEU A 26 -2.21 9.89 4.09
N ALA A 27 -2.13 9.67 2.78
CA ALA A 27 -3.27 9.83 1.87
C ALA A 27 -4.36 8.75 2.06
N LEU A 28 -3.97 7.53 2.41
CA LEU A 28 -4.88 6.39 2.61
C LEU A 28 -5.73 6.48 3.88
N ILE A 29 -5.27 7.20 4.91
CA ILE A 29 -6.01 7.33 6.19
C ILE A 29 -7.42 7.90 5.98
N PRO A 30 -7.59 9.10 5.39
CA PRO A 30 -8.93 9.65 5.16
C PRO A 30 -9.73 8.84 4.13
N GLU A 31 -9.07 8.24 3.13
CA GLU A 31 -9.71 7.41 2.10
C GLU A 31 -10.37 6.16 2.73
N ALA A 32 -9.63 5.41 3.53
CA ALA A 32 -10.11 4.20 4.20
C ALA A 32 -11.24 4.49 5.21
N ILE A 33 -11.15 5.62 5.92
CA ILE A 33 -12.21 6.07 6.84
C ILE A 33 -13.48 6.41 6.07
N ALA A 34 -13.37 7.21 5.00
CA ALA A 34 -14.52 7.61 4.18
C ALA A 34 -15.23 6.40 3.57
N PHE A 35 -14.48 5.44 3.01
CA PHE A 35 -15.08 4.24 2.42
C PHE A 35 -15.70 3.30 3.45
N SER A 36 -15.12 3.20 4.65
CA SER A 36 -15.74 2.42 5.73
C SER A 36 -17.09 3.00 6.13
N ILE A 37 -17.18 4.33 6.25
CA ILE A 37 -18.42 5.05 6.57
C ILE A 37 -19.47 4.84 5.46
N ILE A 38 -19.07 4.94 4.18
CA ILE A 38 -19.96 4.71 3.03
C ILE A 38 -20.48 3.27 3.02
N ALA A 39 -19.63 2.29 3.35
CA ALA A 39 -19.99 0.88 3.43
C ALA A 39 -20.79 0.51 4.70
N GLY A 40 -21.02 1.46 5.62
CA GLY A 40 -21.77 1.22 6.86
C GLY A 40 -21.02 0.35 7.89
N VAL A 41 -19.69 0.26 7.79
CA VAL A 41 -18.83 -0.48 8.71
C VAL A 41 -17.99 0.48 9.55
N ASP A 42 -17.46 -0.02 10.67
CA ASP A 42 -16.58 0.77 11.52
C ASP A 42 -15.28 1.18 10.78
N PRO A 43 -14.82 2.44 10.89
CA PRO A 43 -13.59 2.92 10.25
C PRO A 43 -12.33 2.08 10.53
N MET A 44 -12.28 1.40 11.67
CA MET A 44 -11.16 0.50 11.98
C MET A 44 -11.05 -0.64 10.96
N VAL A 45 -12.17 -1.11 10.40
CA VAL A 45 -12.19 -2.19 9.41
C VAL A 45 -11.45 -1.78 8.14
N GLY A 46 -11.70 -0.58 7.60
CA GLY A 46 -11.01 -0.10 6.40
C GLY A 46 -9.53 0.17 6.62
N LEU A 47 -9.16 0.65 7.81
CA LEU A 47 -7.76 0.86 8.17
C LEU A 47 -6.99 -0.46 8.29
N TYR A 48 -7.57 -1.46 8.98
CA TYR A 48 -6.95 -2.78 9.09
C TYR A 48 -6.90 -3.51 7.76
N ALA A 49 -7.95 -3.40 6.93
CA ALA A 49 -7.94 -3.98 5.60
C ALA A 49 -6.81 -3.39 4.73
N SER A 50 -6.70 -2.06 4.70
CA SER A 50 -5.64 -1.37 3.94
C SER A 50 -4.24 -1.77 4.40
N PHE A 51 -4.02 -1.84 5.71
CA PHE A 51 -2.73 -2.24 6.28
C PHE A 51 -2.36 -3.69 5.95
N CYS A 52 -3.27 -4.64 6.18
CA CYS A 52 -3.05 -6.05 5.91
C CYS A 52 -2.78 -6.31 4.43
N ILE A 53 -3.56 -5.68 3.53
CA ILE A 53 -3.38 -5.83 2.08
C ILE A 53 -2.04 -5.24 1.63
N ALA A 54 -1.67 -4.05 2.13
CA ALA A 54 -0.40 -3.42 1.79
C ALA A 54 0.80 -4.30 2.15
N ILE A 55 0.77 -4.96 3.31
CA ILE A 55 1.82 -5.91 3.72
C ILE A 55 1.86 -7.11 2.78
N VAL A 56 0.72 -7.75 2.52
CA VAL A 56 0.67 -8.96 1.69
C VAL A 56 1.15 -8.66 0.26
N ILE A 57 0.69 -7.57 -0.33
CA ILE A 57 1.05 -7.16 -1.70
C ILE A 57 2.50 -6.68 -1.79
N ALA A 58 3.09 -6.13 -0.71
CA ALA A 58 4.51 -5.80 -0.70
C ALA A 58 5.42 -7.03 -0.93
N PHE A 59 4.99 -8.23 -0.53
CA PHE A 59 5.73 -9.47 -0.74
C PHE A 59 5.27 -10.28 -1.96
N VAL A 60 3.97 -10.35 -2.22
CA VAL A 60 3.38 -11.25 -3.22
C VAL A 60 2.94 -10.50 -4.50
N GLY A 61 2.96 -9.17 -4.49
CA GLY A 61 2.53 -8.35 -5.61
C GLY A 61 3.38 -8.51 -6.87
N GLY A 62 2.72 -8.58 -8.04
CA GLY A 62 3.40 -8.73 -9.34
C GLY A 62 3.96 -7.43 -9.92
N ARG A 63 3.58 -6.27 -9.37
CA ARG A 63 4.00 -4.94 -9.85
C ARG A 63 4.59 -4.11 -8.71
N PRO A 64 5.92 -3.98 -8.61
CA PRO A 64 6.56 -3.12 -7.62
C PRO A 64 6.06 -1.68 -7.72
N GLY A 65 5.80 -1.05 -6.57
CA GLY A 65 5.32 0.33 -6.46
C GLY A 65 3.80 0.50 -6.64
N MET A 66 3.04 -0.56 -6.91
CA MET A 66 1.57 -0.49 -6.91
C MET A 66 1.06 -0.59 -5.46
N ILE A 67 0.16 0.33 -5.10
CA ILE A 67 -0.48 0.38 -3.79
C ILE A 67 -1.81 -0.36 -3.87
N SER A 68 -2.12 -1.15 -2.85
CA SER A 68 -3.37 -1.88 -2.72
C SER A 68 -3.92 -1.67 -1.31
N GLY A 69 -5.18 -1.25 -1.23
CA GLY A 69 -5.84 -0.92 0.03
C GLY A 69 -7.36 -0.94 -0.10
N ALA A 70 -8.06 -0.38 0.87
CA ALA A 70 -9.51 -0.31 0.87
C ALA A 70 -9.99 0.82 -0.06
N THR A 71 -10.54 0.46 -1.22
CA THR A 71 -11.13 1.39 -2.19
C THR A 71 -12.63 1.17 -2.31
N GLY A 72 -13.44 2.23 -2.36
CA GLY A 72 -14.83 2.14 -2.78
C GLY A 72 -14.92 1.98 -4.30
N ALA A 73 -15.70 0.99 -4.75
CA ALA A 73 -16.01 0.80 -6.17
C ALA A 73 -17.01 1.85 -6.67
#